data_AF-A0AAJ7RYZ9-F1
#
_entry.id   AF-A0AAJ7RYZ9-F1
#
_cell.length_a   1.000
_cell.length_b   1.000
_cell.length_c   1.000
_cell.angle_alpha   90.00
_cell.angle_beta   90.00
_cell.angle_gamma   90.00
#
_symmetry.space_group_name_H-M   'P 1'
#
loop_
_entity.id
_entity.type
_entity.pdbx_description
1 polymer ?
#
loop_
_entity_poly.entity_id
_entity_poly.type
_entity_poly.pdbx_seq_one_letter_code
_entity_poly.pdbx_strand_id
1 'polypeptide(L)'
;FDLAQFGAWTFGPPHGFARIVRWNVEKHPERLPSGDVEAIFSIMDSEFTRSMWNYPFKLTYRLILREKELHFNIGVYNPSKDHTFSFNLLLHTYFKVPDVRRCQITGLHGCTFIDKVRTNSCRQTANFHAE
;
A
#
# COMPACT_ATOMS: atom_id res chain seq x y z
N PHE A 1 -11.21 -17.19 -6.01
CA PHE A 1 -11.14 -15.73 -5.84
C PHE A 1 -9.69 -15.41 -5.51
N ASP A 2 -8.88 -15.28 -6.55
CA ASP A 2 -7.42 -15.21 -6.45
C ASP A 2 -7.03 -13.74 -6.36
N LEU A 3 -7.44 -13.12 -5.26
CA LEU A 3 -7.20 -11.70 -5.02
C LEU A 3 -5.75 -11.50 -4.62
N ALA A 4 -5.06 -10.50 -5.17
CA ALA A 4 -3.85 -9.98 -4.53
C ALA A 4 -4.28 -9.37 -3.19
N GLN A 5 -3.99 -10.06 -2.08
CA GLN A 5 -4.48 -9.71 -0.75
C GLN A 5 -3.41 -9.11 0.16
N PHE A 6 -3.87 -8.23 1.04
CA PHE A 6 -3.15 -7.84 2.24
C PHE A 6 -3.30 -8.93 3.31
N GLY A 7 -2.20 -9.50 3.78
CA GLY A 7 -2.20 -10.66 4.67
C GLY A 7 -1.88 -11.95 3.94
N ALA A 8 -2.21 -13.11 4.53
CA ALA A 8 -1.93 -14.42 3.94
C ALA A 8 -2.64 -14.58 2.60
N TRP A 9 -1.94 -15.18 1.64
CA TRP A 9 -2.45 -15.39 0.30
C TRP A 9 -2.10 -16.79 -0.17
N THR A 10 -3.06 -17.51 -0.74
CA THR A 10 -2.89 -18.92 -1.13
C THR A 10 -1.92 -19.10 -2.30
N PHE A 11 -1.80 -18.09 -3.17
CA PHE A 11 -1.07 -18.19 -4.44
C PHE A 11 0.25 -17.41 -4.46
N GLY A 12 0.67 -16.89 -3.30
CA GLY A 12 1.90 -16.12 -3.20
C GLY A 12 2.22 -15.74 -1.76
N PRO A 13 3.29 -14.97 -1.53
CA PRO A 13 3.67 -14.57 -0.19
C PRO A 13 2.62 -13.65 0.44
N PRO A 14 2.60 -13.54 1.78
CA PRO A 14 1.76 -12.54 2.44
C PRO A 14 2.01 -11.14 1.87
N HIS A 15 0.95 -10.34 1.77
CA HIS A 15 0.98 -8.96 1.23
C HIS A 15 1.35 -8.86 -0.26
N GLY A 16 1.19 -9.93 -1.03
CA GLY A 16 1.34 -9.94 -2.48
C GLY A 16 2.78 -9.71 -2.96
N PHE A 17 2.90 -9.40 -4.25
CA PHE A 17 4.20 -9.39 -4.94
C PHE A 17 4.84 -8.01 -5.07
N ALA A 18 4.08 -6.91 -4.99
CA ALA A 18 4.61 -5.56 -5.30
C ALA A 18 5.82 -5.14 -4.43
N ARG A 19 5.94 -5.70 -3.22
CA ARG A 19 7.05 -5.45 -2.29
C ARG A 19 8.29 -6.32 -2.51
N ILE A 20 8.21 -7.35 -3.36
CA ILE A 20 9.29 -8.31 -3.62
C ILE A 20 9.75 -8.33 -5.08
N VAL A 21 9.15 -7.48 -5.92
CA VAL A 21 9.59 -7.31 -7.32
C VAL A 21 10.32 -5.99 -7.46
N ARG A 22 11.25 -5.95 -8.41
CA ARG A 22 11.97 -4.71 -8.74
C ARG A 22 11.05 -3.77 -9.50
N TRP A 23 10.98 -2.53 -9.05
CA TRP A 23 10.27 -1.46 -9.75
C TRP A 23 11.16 -0.84 -10.82
N ASN A 24 10.56 -0.45 -11.94
CA ASN A 24 11.21 0.35 -12.96
C ASN A 24 11.14 1.83 -12.59
N VAL A 25 12.16 2.60 -12.95
CA VAL A 25 12.13 4.05 -12.84
C VAL A 25 11.51 4.59 -14.14
N GLU A 26 10.28 5.11 -14.08
CA GLU A 26 9.65 5.79 -15.23
C GLU A 26 10.09 7.24 -15.33
N LYS A 27 10.29 7.88 -14.17
CA LYS A 27 10.84 9.22 -14.06
C LYS A 27 11.87 9.23 -12.93
N HIS A 28 13.13 9.53 -13.29
CA HIS A 28 14.18 9.75 -12.31
C HIS A 28 13.86 10.95 -11.41
N PRO A 29 14.38 10.98 -10.17
CA PRO A 29 14.17 12.11 -9.27
C PRO A 29 14.54 13.44 -9.93
N GLU A 30 13.58 14.35 -10.02
CA GLU A 30 13.75 15.67 -10.63
C GLU A 30 13.17 16.75 -9.73
N ARG A 31 13.87 17.89 -9.62
CA ARG A 31 13.34 19.07 -8.92
C ARG A 31 12.34 19.80 -9.81
N LEU A 32 11.13 19.98 -9.31
CA LEU A 32 10.06 20.72 -9.96
C LEU A 32 10.29 22.24 -9.83
N PRO A 33 9.63 23.07 -10.65
CA PRO A 33 9.68 24.54 -10.51
C PRO A 33 9.23 25.04 -9.13
N SER A 34 8.41 24.27 -8.41
CA SER A 34 8.01 24.57 -7.02
C SER A 34 9.13 24.38 -6.00
N GLY A 35 10.24 23.72 -6.36
CA GLY A 35 11.31 23.31 -5.45
C GLY A 35 11.16 21.89 -4.89
N ASP A 36 9.97 21.28 -5.03
CA ASP A 36 9.69 19.88 -4.66
C ASP A 36 10.51 18.91 -5.52
N VAL A 37 10.71 17.68 -5.05
CA VAL A 37 11.35 16.61 -5.83
C VAL A 37 10.33 15.53 -6.17
N GLU A 38 10.25 15.14 -7.44
CA GLU A 38 9.35 14.11 -7.93
C GLU A 38 10.11 12.93 -8.51
N ALA A 39 9.65 11.72 -8.23
CA ALA A 39 10.06 10.50 -8.93
C ALA A 39 8.84 9.61 -9.22
N ILE A 40 8.88 8.86 -10.33
CA ILE A 40 7.82 7.94 -10.72
C ILE A 40 8.41 6.56 -10.98
N PHE A 41 7.81 5.56 -10.36
CA PHE A 41 8.17 4.16 -10.49
C PHE A 41 7.00 3.36 -11.06
N SER A 42 7.28 2.22 -11.69
CA SER A 42 6.23 1.31 -12.12
C SER A 42 6.59 -0.16 -12.00
N ILE A 43 5.53 -0.97 -11.97
CA ILE A 43 5.58 -2.42 -12.21
C ILE A 43 4.60 -2.72 -13.34
N MET A 44 5.03 -3.53 -14.29
CA MET A 44 4.16 -4.18 -15.27
C MET A 44 4.16 -5.68 -14.99
N ASP A 45 3.14 -6.38 -15.47
CA ASP A 45 3.12 -7.83 -15.36
C ASP A 45 4.36 -8.46 -16.02
N SER A 46 4.84 -9.53 -15.41
CA SER A 46 5.91 -10.40 -15.90
C SER A 46 5.51 -11.86 -15.71
N GLU A 47 6.27 -12.80 -16.25
CA GLU A 47 6.04 -14.23 -16.01
C GLU A 47 5.98 -14.57 -14.51
N PHE A 48 6.84 -13.94 -13.70
CA PHE A 48 6.85 -14.14 -12.25
C PHE A 48 5.58 -13.61 -11.57
N THR A 49 5.09 -12.42 -11.93
CA THR A 49 3.86 -11.91 -11.30
C THR A 49 2.63 -12.68 -11.79
N ARG A 50 2.63 -13.09 -13.07
CA ARG A 50 1.54 -13.88 -13.67
C ARG A 50 1.43 -15.30 -13.13
N SER A 51 2.53 -15.89 -12.67
CA SER A 51 2.49 -17.20 -12.00
C SER A 51 1.73 -17.17 -10.67
N MET A 52 1.64 -16.00 -10.01
CA MET A 52 0.87 -15.80 -8.78
C MET A 52 -0.50 -15.18 -9.03
N TRP A 53 -0.60 -14.24 -9.98
CA TRP A 53 -1.82 -13.53 -10.33
C TRP A 53 -1.86 -13.23 -11.83
N ASN A 54 -2.55 -14.09 -12.59
CA ASN A 54 -2.51 -14.10 -14.05
C ASN A 54 -3.40 -13.03 -14.69
N TYR A 55 -3.10 -11.76 -14.45
CA TYR A 55 -3.72 -10.62 -15.12
C TYR A 55 -2.64 -9.72 -15.72
N PRO A 56 -2.89 -9.10 -16.89
CA PRO A 56 -2.09 -7.98 -17.32
C PRO A 56 -2.39 -6.78 -16.40
N PHE A 57 -1.37 -6.02 -16.02
CA PHE A 57 -1.55 -4.82 -15.19
C PHE A 57 -0.40 -3.84 -15.34
N LYS A 58 -0.65 -2.57 -14.99
CA LYS A 58 0.39 -1.59 -14.70
C LYS A 58 0.10 -0.92 -13.37
N LEU A 59 1.08 -0.94 -12.47
CA LEU A 59 1.09 -0.18 -11.22
C LEU A 59 2.05 1.00 -11.39
N THR A 60 1.60 2.22 -11.12
CA THR A 60 2.45 3.42 -11.07
C THR A 60 2.51 3.96 -9.66
N TYR A 61 3.68 4.39 -9.22
CA TYR A 61 3.88 5.00 -7.91
C TYR A 61 4.68 6.28 -8.05
N ARG A 62 3.98 7.39 -7.87
CA ARG A 62 4.51 8.74 -7.95
C ARG A 62 4.74 9.27 -6.54
N LEU A 63 6.00 9.60 -6.27
CA LEU A 63 6.47 10.17 -5.02
C LEU A 63 6.77 11.65 -5.22
N ILE A 64 6.26 12.50 -4.32
CA ILE A 64 6.66 13.91 -4.26
C ILE A 64 7.18 14.18 -2.86
N LEU A 65 8.47 14.51 -2.78
CA LEU A 65 9.10 14.99 -1.56
C LEU A 65 9.01 16.52 -1.53
N ARG A 66 8.38 17.03 -0.48
CA ARG A 66 8.28 18.45 -0.16
C ARG A 66 9.09 18.74 1.10
N GLU A 67 9.18 20.01 1.46
CA GLU A 67 9.93 20.44 2.66
C GLU A 67 9.45 19.74 3.95
N LYS A 68 8.13 19.56 4.12
CA LYS A 68 7.52 19.01 5.35
C LYS A 68 6.55 17.85 5.11
N GLU A 69 6.44 17.40 3.86
CA GLU A 69 5.45 16.40 3.46
C GLU A 69 6.07 15.39 2.48
N LEU A 70 5.55 14.17 2.51
CA LEU A 70 5.83 13.16 1.51
C LEU A 70 4.50 12.67 0.93
N HIS A 71 4.29 12.94 -0.35
CA HIS A 71 3.05 12.58 -1.05
C HIS A 71 3.26 11.28 -1.82
N PHE A 72 2.26 10.41 -1.69
CA PHE A 72 2.22 9.08 -2.29
C PHE A 72 1.01 9.01 -3.22
N ASN A 73 1.24 8.89 -4.53
CA ASN A 73 0.17 8.72 -5.50
C ASN A 73 0.34 7.38 -6.20
N ILE A 74 -0.62 6.47 -6.04
CA ILE A 74 -0.57 5.14 -6.65
C ILE A 74 -1.69 5.01 -7.69
N GLY A 75 -1.34 4.61 -8.90
CA GLY A 75 -2.27 4.29 -9.98
C GLY A 75 -2.23 2.81 -10.33
N VAL A 76 -3.40 2.19 -10.49
CA VAL A 76 -3.51 0.81 -10.99
C VAL A 76 -4.29 0.84 -12.30
N TYR A 77 -3.70 0.32 -13.36
CA TYR A 77 -4.29 0.25 -14.68
C TYR A 77 -4.47 -1.21 -15.12
N ASN A 78 -5.69 -1.53 -15.52
CA ASN A 78 -6.02 -2.78 -16.20
C ASN A 78 -6.04 -2.53 -17.72
N PRO A 79 -5.05 -3.02 -18.49
CA PRO A 79 -5.04 -2.87 -19.95
C PRO A 79 -5.94 -3.88 -20.66
N SER A 80 -6.50 -4.87 -19.96
CA SER A 80 -7.33 -5.91 -20.58
C SER A 80 -8.65 -5.32 -21.09
N LYS A 81 -9.04 -5.73 -22.30
CA LYS A 81 -10.37 -5.42 -22.87
C LYS A 81 -11.43 -6.43 -22.44
N ASP A 82 -11.01 -7.65 -22.11
CA ASP A 82 -11.91 -8.80 -21.96
C ASP A 82 -12.02 -9.28 -20.50
N HIS A 83 -11.14 -8.80 -19.62
CA HIS A 83 -11.06 -9.27 -18.23
C HIS A 83 -11.00 -8.11 -17.25
N THR A 84 -11.90 -8.14 -16.26
CA THR A 84 -11.81 -7.31 -15.07
C THR A 84 -11.00 -8.02 -14.00
N PHE A 85 -10.41 -7.27 -13.08
CA PHE A 85 -9.75 -7.83 -11.90
C PHE A 85 -10.14 -7.08 -10.64
N SER A 86 -9.90 -7.71 -9.50
CA SER A 86 -10.05 -7.11 -8.16
C SER A 86 -8.77 -7.31 -7.38
N PHE A 87 -8.43 -6.32 -6.55
CA PHE A 87 -7.18 -6.30 -5.79
C PHE A 87 -7.36 -5.51 -4.49
N ASN A 88 -6.48 -5.76 -3.54
CA ASN A 88 -6.27 -4.89 -2.39
C ASN A 88 -4.98 -4.09 -2.56
N LEU A 89 -4.98 -2.86 -2.06
CA LEU A 89 -3.80 -2.00 -2.03
C LEU A 89 -3.69 -1.37 -0.65
N LEU A 90 -2.47 -1.36 -0.12
CA LEU A 90 -2.18 -0.76 1.18
C LEU A 90 -0.73 -0.25 1.20
N LEU A 91 -0.53 0.91 1.82
CA LEU A 91 0.79 1.43 2.19
C LEU A 91 1.12 0.99 3.60
N HIS A 92 2.16 0.18 3.76
CA HIS A 92 2.58 -0.36 5.06
C HIS A 92 3.54 0.61 5.77
N THR A 93 3.08 1.83 6.03
CA THR A 93 3.89 2.92 6.56
C THR A 93 4.30 2.67 8.02
N TYR A 94 5.62 2.73 8.29
CA TYR A 94 6.17 2.68 9.64
C TYR A 94 6.52 4.09 10.09
N PHE A 95 5.82 4.59 11.11
CA PHE A 95 6.13 5.89 11.71
C PHE A 95 7.20 5.74 12.79
N LYS A 96 8.24 6.57 12.71
CA LYS A 96 9.26 6.68 13.76
C LYS A 96 8.64 7.43 14.94
N VAL A 97 8.68 6.82 16.12
CA VAL A 97 8.23 7.42 17.38
C VAL A 97 9.32 7.27 18.45
N PRO A 98 9.41 8.18 19.44
CA PRO A 98 10.43 8.08 20.49
C PRO A 98 10.24 6.87 21.42
N ASP A 99 9.00 6.58 21.83
CA ASP A 99 8.65 5.44 22.68
C ASP A 99 7.20 5.00 22.41
N VAL A 100 7.03 3.81 21.83
CA VAL A 100 5.71 3.27 21.45
C VAL A 100 4.77 3.10 22.65
N ARG A 101 5.30 2.91 23.87
CA ARG A 101 4.50 2.74 25.09
C ARG A 101 3.77 4.02 25.50
N ARG A 102 4.26 5.17 25.00
CA ARG A 102 3.71 6.51 25.27
C ARG A 102 2.96 7.08 24.07
N CYS A 103 2.82 6.29 22.99
CA CYS A 103 2.14 6.73 21.78
C CYS A 103 0.64 6.46 21.88
N GLN A 104 -0.13 7.40 21.33
CA GLN A 104 -1.56 7.27 21.14
C GLN A 104 -1.90 7.58 19.69
N ILE A 105 -2.89 6.87 19.14
CA ILE A 105 -3.45 7.12 17.82
C ILE A 105 -4.84 7.72 18.02
N THR A 106 -5.05 8.94 17.55
CA THR A 106 -6.34 9.63 17.60
C THR A 106 -7.00 9.65 16.20
N GLY A 107 -8.27 10.06 16.12
CA GLY A 107 -9.01 10.15 14.85
C GLY A 107 -9.70 8.85 14.39
N LEU A 108 -9.61 7.77 15.18
CA LEU A 108 -10.27 6.49 14.91
C LEU A 108 -11.43 6.17 15.87
N HIS A 109 -11.87 7.12 16.69
CA HIS A 109 -12.94 6.90 17.67
C HIS A 109 -14.26 6.52 17.00
N GLY A 110 -14.93 5.48 17.51
CA GLY A 110 -16.19 4.97 16.98
C GLY A 110 -16.06 4.06 15.74
N CYS A 111 -14.86 3.91 15.17
CA CYS A 111 -14.60 2.99 14.07
C CYS A 111 -14.70 1.52 14.52
N THR A 112 -15.29 0.69 13.67
CA THR A 112 -15.27 -0.77 13.83
C THR A 112 -13.97 -1.32 13.26
N PHE A 113 -13.34 -2.25 13.98
CA PHE A 113 -12.11 -2.92 13.56
C PHE A 113 -12.17 -4.42 13.85
N ILE A 114 -11.32 -5.18 13.15
CA ILE A 114 -11.13 -6.61 13.38
C ILE A 114 -9.83 -6.79 14.17
N ASP A 115 -9.93 -7.33 15.38
CA ASP A 115 -8.76 -7.62 16.21
C ASP A 115 -8.09 -8.92 15.74
N LYS A 116 -7.04 -8.78 14.94
CA LYS A 116 -6.28 -9.93 14.40
C LYS A 116 -5.42 -10.64 15.45
N VAL A 117 -5.24 -10.06 16.64
CA VAL A 117 -4.50 -10.69 17.76
C VAL A 117 -5.45 -11.50 18.63
N ARG A 118 -6.69 -11.01 18.83
CA ARG A 118 -7.71 -11.66 19.65
C ARG A 118 -8.84 -12.23 18.79
N THR A 119 -8.65 -13.48 18.37
CA THR A 119 -9.65 -14.36 17.75
C THR A 119 -10.40 -13.77 16.54
N ASN A 120 -9.82 -12.80 15.82
CA ASN A 120 -10.47 -12.08 14.71
C ASN A 120 -11.86 -11.53 15.07
N SER A 121 -12.06 -11.14 16.33
CA SER A 121 -13.34 -10.59 16.79
C SER A 121 -13.56 -9.16 16.27
N CYS A 122 -14.77 -8.89 15.79
CA CYS A 122 -15.20 -7.55 15.43
C CYS A 122 -15.42 -6.72 16.70
N ARG A 123 -14.80 -5.54 16.77
CA ARG A 123 -14.83 -4.64 17.94
C ARG A 123 -14.98 -3.21 17.47
N GLN A 124 -15.50 -2.35 18.34
CA GLN A 124 -15.49 -0.91 18.11
C GLN A 124 -14.35 -0.29 18.91
N THR A 125 -13.70 0.74 18.36
CA THR A 125 -12.73 1.53 19.12
C THR A 125 -13.46 2.21 20.27
N ALA A 126 -13.16 1.79 21.50
CA ALA A 126 -13.52 2.55 22.68
C ALA A 126 -12.63 3.80 22.75
N ASN A 127 -13.09 4.83 23.45
CA ASN A 127 -12.32 6.01 23.80
C ASN A 127 -10.89 5.64 24.23
N PHE A 128 -9.91 5.85 23.35
CA PHE A 128 -8.51 5.95 23.76
C PHE A 128 -8.35 7.31 24.43
N HIS A 129 -8.84 7.42 25.67
CA HIS A 129 -8.47 8.48 26.59
C HIS A 129 -7.39 7.93 27.51
N ALA A 130 -6.19 8.49 27.40
CA ALA A 130 -5.30 8.62 28.53
C ALA A 130 -4.70 10.02 28.44
N GLU A 131 -4.94 10.81 29.48
CA GLU A 131 -4.37 12.15 29.68
C GLU A 131 -2.83 12.15 29.58
#